data_AF-A0A9Q1J9Z5-F1
#
_entry.id   AF-A0A9Q1J9Z5-F1
#
_cell.length_a   1.000
_cell.length_b   1.000
_cell.length_c   1.000
_cell.angle_alpha   90.00
_cell.angle_beta   90.00
_cell.angle_gamma   90.00
#
_symmetry.space_group_name_H-M   'P 1'
#
loop_
_entity.id
_entity.type
_entity.pdbx_description
1 polymer ?
#
loop_
_entity_poly.entity_id
_entity_poly.type
_entity_poly.pdbx_seq_one_letter_code
_entity_poly.pdbx_strand_id
1 'polypeptide(L)'
;MATLSSMAGIPFGLPVPASSEAHRLCMQNDCNFVMYKKSDDPMWHTNTHKSSCNMCRMHLRDDGNLVLEKDGEDIWTSATSKGMK
;
A
#
# COMPACT_ATOMS: atom_id res chain seq x y z
N MET A 1 41.27 0.38 10.85
CA MET A 1 40.51 -0.83 10.51
C MET A 1 39.81 -1.31 11.77
N ALA A 2 38.51 -1.11 11.91
CA ALA A 2 37.71 -1.63 13.03
C ALA A 2 36.54 -2.38 12.39
N THR A 3 36.64 -3.72 12.27
CA THR A 3 36.06 -4.75 13.16
C THR A 3 34.52 -4.71 13.21
N LEU A 4 33.90 -5.75 12.64
CA LEU A 4 32.49 -6.09 12.82
C LEU A 4 32.17 -6.23 14.32
N SER A 5 31.02 -5.72 14.75
CA SER A 5 30.50 -6.00 16.09
C SER A 5 29.01 -6.29 16.06
N SER A 6 28.69 -7.50 16.54
CA SER A 6 27.51 -7.89 17.32
C SER A 6 26.11 -7.70 16.70
N MET A 7 25.52 -8.83 16.29
CA MET A 7 24.07 -9.02 16.26
C MET A 7 23.54 -9.01 17.71
N ALA A 8 23.32 -7.82 18.26
CA ALA A 8 22.61 -7.67 19.52
C ALA A 8 21.11 -7.94 19.31
N GLY A 9 20.58 -8.92 20.06
CA GLY A 9 19.15 -9.22 20.08
C GLY A 9 18.33 -7.97 20.30
N ILE A 10 17.32 -7.75 19.45
CA ILE A 10 16.47 -6.57 19.50
C ILE A 10 15.67 -6.64 20.81
N PRO A 11 15.86 -5.68 21.76
CA PRO A 11 15.10 -5.68 23.00
C PRO A 11 13.63 -5.37 22.69
N PHE A 12 12.73 -6.15 23.29
CA PHE A 12 11.29 -5.89 23.29
C PHE A 12 11.03 -4.45 23.76
N GLY A 13 10.61 -3.56 22.84
CA GLY A 13 10.12 -2.22 23.20
C GLY A 13 10.83 -1.02 22.57
N LEU A 14 11.84 -1.19 21.71
CA LEU A 14 12.28 -0.07 20.88
C LEU A 14 11.26 0.21 19.76
N PRO A 15 10.96 1.48 19.44
CA PRO A 15 10.22 1.80 18.23
C PRO A 15 11.01 1.18 17.07
N VAL A 16 10.41 0.18 16.40
CA VAL A 16 10.88 -0.20 15.07
C VAL A 16 10.83 1.11 14.29
N PRO A 17 11.94 1.62 13.74
CA PRO A 17 11.84 2.79 12.88
C PRO A 17 10.90 2.37 11.75
N ALA A 18 9.67 2.86 11.81
CA ALA A 18 8.80 2.90 10.66
C ALA A 18 9.46 3.94 9.77
N SER A 19 10.53 3.55 9.07
CA SER A 19 10.95 4.25 7.88
C SER A 19 9.75 4.09 6.95
N SER A 20 8.81 5.02 7.02
CA SER A 20 7.73 5.11 6.05
C SER A 20 8.40 5.56 4.76
N GLU A 21 9.05 4.60 4.08
CA GLU A 21 9.54 4.78 2.72
C GLU A 21 8.38 5.14 1.80
N ALA A 22 7.15 4.75 2.20
CA ALA A 22 5.88 5.17 1.63
C ALA A 22 5.79 6.70 1.57
N HIS A 23 5.82 7.22 0.35
CA HIS A 23 5.81 8.64 0.06
C HIS A 23 4.50 9.09 -0.57
N ARG A 24 3.91 8.26 -1.43
CA ARG A 24 2.74 8.63 -2.24
C ARG A 24 1.77 7.47 -2.41
N LEU A 25 0.49 7.77 -2.34
CA LEU A 25 -0.60 6.90 -2.77
C LEU A 25 -1.18 7.44 -4.08
N CYS A 26 -1.47 6.55 -5.03
CA CYS A 26 -1.92 6.95 -6.35
C CYS A 26 -2.90 5.93 -6.93
N MET A 27 -4.05 6.41 -7.40
CA MET A 27 -4.90 5.65 -8.30
C MET A 27 -4.34 5.80 -9.71
N GLN A 28 -3.87 4.71 -10.28
CA GLN A 28 -3.36 4.68 -11.65
C GLN A 28 -4.51 4.59 -12.67
N ASN A 29 -4.23 4.92 -13.94
CA ASN A 29 -5.20 4.86 -15.04
C ASN A 29 -5.71 3.45 -15.35
N ASP A 30 -4.95 2.41 -14.96
CA ASP A 30 -5.33 1.01 -15.09
C ASP A 30 -6.20 0.51 -13.93
N CYS A 31 -6.60 1.42 -13.03
CA CYS A 31 -7.47 1.13 -11.90
C CYS A 31 -6.80 0.29 -10.80
N ASN A 32 -5.46 0.30 -10.76
CA ASN A 32 -4.67 -0.18 -9.65
C ASN A 32 -4.36 0.97 -8.67
N PHE A 33 -4.59 0.74 -7.38
CA PHE A 33 -4.25 1.70 -6.34
C PHE A 33 -2.91 1.30 -5.71
N VAL A 34 -1.91 2.17 -5.85
CA VAL A 34 -0.50 1.85 -5.59
C VAL A 34 0.11 2.81 -4.58
N MET A 35 0.91 2.26 -3.69
CA MET A 35 1.78 2.98 -2.77
C MET A 35 3.22 2.96 -3.29
N TYR A 36 3.83 4.13 -3.36
CA TYR A 36 5.18 4.33 -3.89
C TYR A 36 6.16 4.80 -2.83
N LYS A 37 7.42 4.42 -3.02
CA LYS A 37 8.57 5.02 -2.34
C LYS A 37 8.83 6.44 -2.83
N LYS A 38 9.69 7.15 -2.11
CA LYS A 38 10.26 8.42 -2.60
C LYS A 38 11.07 8.26 -3.90
N SER A 39 11.59 7.06 -4.17
CA SER A 39 12.26 6.70 -5.44
C SER A 39 11.29 6.40 -6.59
N ASP A 40 9.97 6.53 -6.38
CA ASP A 40 8.91 6.09 -7.29
C ASP A 40 8.86 4.58 -7.54
N ASP A 41 9.54 3.78 -6.72
CA ASP A 41 9.38 2.32 -6.73
C ASP A 41 8.05 1.91 -6.08
N PRO A 42 7.27 1.00 -6.67
CA PRO A 42 6.05 0.49 -6.04
C PRO A 42 6.41 -0.36 -4.80
N MET A 43 5.74 -0.09 -3.69
CA MET A 43 5.88 -0.86 -2.43
C MET A 43 4.72 -1.79 -2.15
N TRP A 44 3.54 -1.41 -2.64
CA TRP A 44 2.30 -2.11 -2.38
C TRP A 44 1.23 -1.70 -3.40
N HIS A 45 0.32 -2.61 -3.73
CA HIS A 45 -0.83 -2.31 -4.58
C HIS A 45 -2.05 -3.21 -4.31
N THR A 46 -3.23 -2.80 -4.79
CA THR A 46 -4.50 -3.54 -4.63
C THR A 46 -4.65 -4.74 -5.57
N ASN A 47 -3.80 -4.84 -6.59
CA ASN A 47 -3.88 -5.83 -7.68
C ASN A 47 -5.17 -5.74 -8.52
N THR A 48 -5.75 -4.54 -8.61
CA THR A 48 -7.01 -4.30 -9.31
C THR A 48 -6.83 -3.81 -10.74
N HIS A 49 -5.60 -3.91 -11.27
CA HIS A 49 -5.28 -3.53 -12.64
C HIS A 49 -6.22 -4.21 -13.66
N LYS A 50 -6.78 -3.42 -14.58
CA LYS A 50 -7.65 -3.90 -15.67
C LYS A 50 -7.36 -3.12 -16.95
N SER A 51 -7.46 -3.80 -18.09
CA SER A 51 -7.16 -3.22 -19.41
C SER A 51 -8.19 -2.18 -19.88
N SER A 52 -9.41 -2.21 -19.33
CA SER A 52 -10.47 -1.25 -19.66
C SER A 52 -11.16 -0.77 -18.38
N CYS A 53 -11.31 0.54 -18.25
CA CYS A 53 -11.89 1.18 -17.09
C CYS A 53 -12.39 2.58 -17.48
N ASN A 54 -13.67 2.87 -17.27
CA ASN A 54 -14.20 4.21 -17.53
C ASN A 54 -14.05 5.09 -16.30
N MET A 55 -14.34 4.54 -15.12
CA MET A 55 -14.20 5.24 -13.85
C MET A 55 -13.76 4.29 -12.73
N CYS A 56 -12.67 4.65 -12.05
CA CYS A 56 -12.32 4.08 -10.75
C CYS A 56 -12.14 5.15 -9.70
N ARG A 57 -12.61 4.83 -8.49
CA ARG A 57 -12.45 5.69 -7.33
C ARG A 57 -12.14 4.87 -6.10
N MET A 58 -11.20 5.37 -5.31
CA MET A 58 -10.98 4.91 -3.95
C MET A 58 -11.78 5.82 -3.03
N HIS A 59 -12.56 5.26 -2.12
CA HIS A 59 -13.28 6.03 -1.11
C HIS A 59 -13.30 5.31 0.23
N LEU A 60 -13.30 6.09 1.31
CA LEU A 60 -13.46 5.58 2.67
C LEU A 60 -14.95 5.56 2.99
N ARG A 61 -15.49 4.39 3.34
CA ARG A 61 -16.87 4.23 3.79
C ARG A 61 -16.98 4.55 5.29
N ASP A 62 -18.22 4.82 5.73
CA ASP A 62 -18.53 5.15 7.13
C ASP A 62 -18.24 4.01 8.12
N ASP A 63 -18.17 2.78 7.62
CA ASP A 63 -17.76 1.59 8.39
C ASP A 63 -16.23 1.50 8.61
N GLY A 64 -15.48 2.48 8.12
CA GLY A 64 -14.01 2.55 8.23
C GLY A 64 -13.28 1.75 7.16
N ASN A 65 -13.98 1.14 6.21
CA ASN A 65 -13.35 0.37 5.14
C ASN A 65 -13.02 1.24 3.93
N LEU A 66 -11.79 1.08 3.44
CA LEU A 66 -11.37 1.68 2.19
C LEU A 66 -11.79 0.77 1.04
N VAL A 67 -12.44 1.35 0.05
CA VAL A 67 -13.08 0.62 -1.06
C VAL A 67 -12.57 1.15 -2.38
N LEU A 68 -12.24 0.22 -3.26
CA LEU A 68 -12.02 0.51 -4.67
C LEU A 68 -13.27 0.13 -5.44
N GLU A 69 -13.95 1.15 -5.97
CA GLU A 69 -15.12 0.98 -6.82
C GLU A 69 -14.73 1.24 -8.27
N LYS A 70 -15.19 0.36 -9.15
CA LYS A 70 -15.06 0.45 -10.59
C LYS A 70 -16.44 0.42 -11.23
N ASP A 71 -16.79 1.44 -12.01
CA ASP A 71 -18.04 1.48 -12.77
C ASP A 71 -19.30 1.18 -11.91
N GLY A 72 -19.27 1.54 -10.62
CA GLY A 72 -20.34 1.29 -9.65
C GLY A 72 -20.25 -0.05 -8.88
N GLU A 73 -19.23 -0.86 -9.13
CA GLU A 73 -19.00 -2.14 -8.46
C GLU A 73 -17.77 -2.10 -7.53
N ASP A 74 -17.92 -2.58 -6.29
CA ASP A 74 -16.81 -2.76 -5.35
C ASP A 74 -15.91 -3.91 -5.81
N ILE A 75 -14.69 -3.61 -6.26
CA ILE A 75 -13.74 -4.63 -6.73
C ILE A 75 -12.62 -4.93 -5.73
N TRP A 76 -12.45 -4.11 -4.70
CA TRP A 76 -11.53 -4.35 -3.59
C TRP A 76 -11.99 -3.64 -2.32
N THR A 77 -11.75 -4.25 -1.16
CA THR A 77 -12.00 -3.64 0.16
C THR A 77 -10.91 -4.00 1.16
N SER A 78 -10.54 -3.03 2.01
CA SER A 78 -9.58 -3.24 3.10
C SER A 78 -10.09 -4.20 4.18
N ALA A 79 -11.41 -4.45 4.21
CA ALA A 79 -12.03 -5.39 5.14
C ALA A 79 -11.58 -6.84 4.88
N THR A 80 -11.45 -7.22 3.61
CA THR A 80 -11.21 -8.61 3.19
C THR A 80 -9.86 -8.81 2.50
N SER A 81 -9.13 -7.74 2.20
CA SER A 81 -7.84 -7.80 1.54
C SER A 81 -6.82 -6.88 2.19
N LYS A 82 -5.55 -7.32 2.16
CA LYS A 82 -4.39 -6.53 2.56
C LYS A 82 -3.58 -6.04 1.36
N GLY A 83 -4.05 -6.26 0.13
CA GLY A 83 -3.29 -6.02 -1.11
C GLY A 83 -1.99 -6.83 -1.20
N MET A 84 -1.09 -6.43 -2.09
CA MET A 84 0.15 -7.14 -2.41
C MET A 84 1.35 -6.20 -2.31
N LYS A 85 2.50 -6.71 -1.87
CA LYS A 85 3.78 -5.99 -1.82
C LYS A 85 4.63 -6.33 -3.04
#